data_AF-A0A967GUZ2-F1
#
_entry.id   AF-A0A967GUZ2-F1
#
_cell.length_a   1.000
_cell.length_b   1.000
_cell.length_c   1.000
_cell.angle_alpha   90.00
_cell.angle_beta   90.00
_cell.angle_gamma   90.00
#
_symmetry.space_group_name_H-M   'P 1'
#
loop_
_entity.id
_entity.type
_entity.pdbx_description
1 polymer ?
#
loop_
_entity_poly.entity_id
_entity_poly.type
_entity_poly.pdbx_seq_one_letter_code
_entity_poly.pdbx_strand_id
1 'polypeptide(L)'
;PELVKFSGFTAGDAVENFTMTPNGLLGVTTATSLTFVFYFVLFGAVYSGIGGGQFFIDIGLRLAGSQRGGPAKAAVVASGLMGSISGSAVANV
;
A
#
# COMPACT_ATOMS: atom_id res chain seq x y z
N PRO A 1 36.96 -2.18 19.66
CA PRO A 1 35.74 -2.42 20.47
C PRO A 1 35.44 -1.34 21.54
N GLU A 2 36.07 -0.15 21.49
CA GLU A 2 35.84 0.93 22.45
C GLU A 2 34.90 2.05 21.96
N LEU A 3 34.34 1.94 20.75
CA LEU A 3 33.49 2.99 20.16
C LEU A 3 32.08 3.10 20.79
N VAL A 4 31.69 2.19 21.68
CA VAL A 4 30.32 2.12 22.26
C VAL A 4 30.34 2.30 23.79
N LYS A 5 31.42 2.82 24.37
CA LYS A 5 31.53 3.00 25.82
C LYS A 5 31.24 4.45 26.20
N PHE A 6 30.01 4.90 25.98
CA PHE A 6 29.49 6.11 26.64
C PHE A 6 29.40 5.83 28.15
N SER A 7 30.09 6.62 28.97
CA SER A 7 30.28 6.38 30.41
C SER A 7 29.04 6.62 31.29
N GLY A 8 27.84 6.61 30.70
CA GLY A 8 26.57 6.82 31.41
C GLY A 8 25.38 6.05 30.83
N PHE A 9 25.56 5.26 29.76
CA PHE A 9 24.48 4.50 29.14
C PHE A 9 25.03 3.19 28.57
N THR A 10 24.48 2.05 29.00
CA THR A 10 24.83 0.76 28.41
C THR A 10 24.18 0.66 27.03
N ALA A 11 24.81 -0.05 26.09
CA ALA A 11 24.19 -0.31 24.79
C ALA A 11 22.81 -0.99 24.91
N GLY A 12 22.59 -1.78 25.96
CA GLY A 12 21.28 -2.35 26.31
C GLY A 12 20.25 -1.27 26.64
N ASP A 13 20.61 -0.32 27.50
CA ASP A 13 19.74 0.80 27.89
C ASP A 13 19.37 1.68 26.69
N ALA A 14 20.31 1.87 25.75
CA ALA A 14 20.09 2.59 24.48
C ALA A 14 19.01 1.89 23.63
N VAL A 15 19.17 0.59 23.40
CA VAL A 15 18.22 -0.20 22.61
C VAL A 15 16.85 -0.22 23.27
N GLU A 16 16.81 -0.36 24.60
CA GLU A 16 15.57 -0.31 25.38
C GLU A 16 14.87 1.04 25.24
N ASN A 17 15.60 2.15 25.31
CA ASN A 17 15.01 3.47 25.15
C ASN A 17 14.53 3.77 23.73
N PHE A 18 15.25 3.30 22.70
CA PHE A 18 14.82 3.50 21.32
C PHE A 18 13.63 2.62 20.92
N THR A 19 13.46 1.47 21.58
CA THR A 19 12.45 0.49 21.20
C THR A 19 11.21 0.57 22.09
N MET A 20 11.39 0.54 23.41
CA MET A 20 10.34 0.28 24.41
C MET A 20 9.75 1.55 25.05
N THR A 21 10.38 2.71 24.88
CA THR A 21 9.89 4.00 25.41
C THR A 21 8.70 4.52 24.59
N PRO A 22 7.77 5.32 25.17
CA PRO A 22 6.63 5.89 24.42
C PRO A 22 6.99 6.73 23.19
N ASN A 23 8.18 7.34 23.18
CA ASN A 23 8.75 8.07 22.04
C ASN A 23 9.63 7.18 21.14
N GLY A 24 9.82 5.92 21.53
CA GLY A 24 10.54 4.92 20.76
C GLY A 24 9.70 4.36 19.61
N LEU A 25 10.30 3.45 18.85
CA LEU A 25 9.74 2.93 17.61
C LEU A 25 8.36 2.27 17.81
N LEU A 26 8.20 1.53 18.92
CA LEU A 26 6.95 0.84 19.25
C LEU A 26 5.88 1.73 19.87
N GLY A 27 6.21 2.99 20.19
CA GLY A 27 5.29 3.94 20.79
C GLY A 27 4.47 4.71 19.76
N VAL A 28 4.62 6.04 19.75
CA VAL A 28 3.84 6.96 18.91
C VAL A 28 3.92 6.65 17.41
N THR A 29 5.08 6.20 16.92
CA THR A 29 5.27 5.86 15.50
C THR A 29 4.40 4.67 15.10
N THR A 30 4.45 3.58 15.88
CA THR A 30 3.63 2.39 15.62
C THR A 30 2.14 2.67 15.81
N ALA A 31 1.76 3.42 16.84
CA ALA A 31 0.36 3.80 17.08
C ALA A 31 -0.22 4.63 15.92
N THR A 32 0.56 5.57 15.37
CA THR A 32 0.16 6.36 14.20
C THR A 32 0.04 5.48 12.95
N SER A 33 1.00 4.56 12.72
CA SER A 33 0.92 3.61 11.60
C SER A 33 -0.32 2.71 11.69
N LEU A 34 -0.68 2.24 12.89
CA LEU A 34 -1.89 1.43 13.10
C LEU A 34 -3.19 2.22 12.91
N THR A 35 -3.20 3.51 13.25
CA THR A 35 -4.42 4.33 13.17
C THR A 35 -4.67 4.86 11.75
N PHE A 36 -3.61 5.18 11.00
CA PHE A 36 -3.72 5.75 9.66
C PHE A 36 -3.41 4.75 8.56
N VAL A 37 -2.25 4.10 8.59
CA VAL A 37 -1.74 3.32 7.44
C VAL A 37 -2.37 1.93 7.37
N PHE A 38 -2.57 1.28 8.51
CA PHE A 38 -3.09 -0.09 8.58
C PHE A 38 -4.39 -0.27 7.81
N TYR A 39 -5.36 0.65 7.96
CA TYR A 39 -6.65 0.52 7.29
C TYR A 39 -6.54 0.64 5.75
N PHE A 40 -5.63 1.48 5.23
CA PHE A 40 -5.41 1.56 3.78
C PHE A 40 -4.81 0.27 3.22
N VAL A 41 -3.84 -0.31 3.93
CA VAL A 41 -3.21 -1.59 3.53
C VAL A 41 -4.21 -2.74 3.64
N LEU A 42 -4.98 -2.80 4.73
CA LEU A 42 -6.02 -3.80 4.93
C LEU A 42 -7.10 -3.70 3.84
N PHE A 43 -7.58 -2.49 3.55
CA PHE A 43 -8.52 -2.24 2.47
C PHE A 43 -7.92 -2.68 1.12
N GLY A 44 -6.67 -2.32 0.81
CA GLY A 44 -6.00 -2.74 -0.41
C GLY A 44 -5.89 -4.27 -0.55
N ALA A 45 -5.56 -4.96 0.54
CA ALA A 45 -5.47 -6.42 0.57
C ALA A 45 -6.84 -7.09 0.36
N VAL A 46 -7.88 -6.60 1.06
CA VAL A 46 -9.25 -7.09 0.87
C VAL A 46 -9.75 -6.80 -0.54
N TYR A 47 -9.51 -5.58 -1.03
CA TYR A 47 -9.90 -5.12 -2.37
C TYR A 47 -9.23 -5.95 -3.48
N SER A 48 -7.95 -6.28 -3.31
CA SER A 48 -7.23 -7.19 -4.21
C SER A 48 -7.80 -8.61 -4.14
N GLY A 49 -8.12 -9.10 -2.94
CA GLY A 49 -8.68 -10.45 -2.72
C GLY A 49 -10.09 -10.66 -3.29
N ILE A 50 -10.95 -9.64 -3.28
CA ILE A 50 -12.30 -9.73 -3.87
C ILE A 50 -12.32 -9.51 -5.40
N GLY A 51 -11.16 -9.42 -6.04
CA GLY A 51 -11.08 -9.24 -7.48
C GLY A 51 -11.44 -7.82 -7.94
N GLY A 52 -11.17 -6.79 -7.12
CA GLY A 52 -11.41 -5.39 -7.50
C GLY A 52 -10.73 -4.98 -8.82
N GLY A 53 -9.59 -5.59 -9.15
CA GLY A 53 -8.97 -5.42 -10.47
C GLY A 53 -9.82 -5.97 -11.63
N GLN A 54 -10.43 -7.15 -11.45
CA GLN A 54 -11.33 -7.75 -12.45
C GLN A 54 -12.64 -6.97 -12.58
N PHE A 55 -13.13 -6.35 -11.50
CA PHE A 55 -14.32 -5.49 -11.54
C PHE A 55 -14.21 -4.35 -12.58
N PHE A 56 -13.05 -3.71 -12.71
CA PHE A 56 -12.87 -2.66 -13.72
C PHE A 56 -12.77 -3.20 -15.15
N ILE A 57 -12.20 -4.39 -15.32
CA ILE A 57 -12.14 -5.09 -16.61
C ILE A 57 -13.57 -5.45 -17.05
N ASP A 58 -14.38 -6.00 -16.15
CA ASP A 58 -15.77 -6.39 -16.42
C ASP A 58 -16.67 -5.18 -16.74
N ILE A 59 -16.46 -4.04 -16.06
CA ILE A 59 -17.13 -2.77 -16.42
C ILE A 59 -16.74 -2.32 -17.82
N GLY A 60 -15.45 -2.35 -18.16
CA GLY A 60 -14.99 -2.00 -19.52
C GLY A 60 -15.58 -2.91 -20.58
N LEU A 61 -15.66 -4.23 -20.30
CA LEU A 61 -16.26 -5.22 -21.18
C LEU A 61 -17.75 -5.00 -21.37
N ARG A 62 -18.49 -4.68 -20.31
CA ARG A 62 -19.94 -4.38 -20.37
C ARG A 62 -20.24 -3.09 -21.12
N LEU A 63 -19.42 -2.05 -20.95
CA LEU A 63 -19.63 -0.75 -21.60
C LEU A 63 -19.29 -0.77 -23.10
N ALA A 64 -18.28 -1.53 -23.51
CA ALA A 64 -17.80 -1.53 -24.90
C ALA A 64 -18.11 -2.80 -25.69
N GLY A 65 -18.49 -3.91 -25.04
CA GLY A 65 -18.63 -5.22 -25.67
C GLY A 65 -19.71 -5.33 -26.75
N SER A 66 -20.76 -4.51 -26.72
CA SER A 66 -21.83 -4.52 -27.74
C SER A 66 -21.45 -3.80 -29.05
N GLN A 67 -20.32 -3.09 -29.10
CA GLN A 67 -19.93 -2.31 -30.28
C GLN A 67 -19.01 -3.11 -31.22
N ARG A 68 -19.00 -2.79 -32.53
CA ARG A 68 -18.01 -3.37 -33.47
C ARG A 68 -16.60 -3.01 -33.00
N GLY A 69 -15.73 -4.01 -32.82
CA GLY A 69 -14.43 -3.86 -32.15
C GLY A 69 -14.50 -3.84 -30.62
N GLY A 70 -15.61 -4.32 -30.04
CA GLY A 70 -15.92 -4.25 -28.61
C GLY A 70 -14.83 -4.74 -27.66
N PRO A 71 -14.12 -5.86 -27.92
CA PRO A 71 -13.02 -6.32 -27.08
C PRO A 71 -11.85 -5.32 -27.02
N ALA A 72 -11.53 -4.69 -28.16
CA ALA A 72 -10.44 -3.72 -28.25
C ALA A 72 -10.79 -2.40 -27.53
N LYS A 73 -12.03 -1.92 -27.69
CA LYS A 73 -12.50 -0.71 -26.99
C LYS A 73 -12.68 -0.95 -25.49
N ALA A 74 -13.14 -2.14 -25.10
CA ALA A 74 -13.24 -2.55 -23.70
C ALA A 74 -11.89 -2.53 -22.99
N ALA A 75 -10.86 -3.06 -23.65
CA ALA A 75 -9.51 -3.05 -23.12
C ALA A 75 -9.00 -1.62 -22.88
N VAL A 76 -9.19 -0.70 -23.84
CA VAL A 76 -8.76 0.70 -23.68
C VAL A 76 -9.50 1.42 -22.55
N VAL A 77 -10.81 1.21 -22.44
CA VAL A 77 -11.63 1.81 -21.36
C VAL A 77 -11.27 1.24 -19.99
N ALA A 78 -11.08 -0.09 -19.89
CA ALA A 78 -10.65 -0.75 -18.67
C ALA A 78 -9.24 -0.30 -18.24
N SER A 79 -8.29 -0.22 -19.17
CA SER A 79 -6.93 0.30 -18.90
C SER A 79 -6.95 1.76 -18.45
N GLY A 80 -7.80 2.61 -19.03
CA GLY A 80 -7.98 3.99 -18.59
C GLY A 80 -8.53 4.10 -17.16
N LEU A 81 -9.54 3.29 -16.83
CA LEU A 81 -10.10 3.21 -15.48
C LEU A 81 -9.07 2.68 -14.47
N MET A 82 -8.37 1.60 -14.81
CA MET A 82 -7.34 1.01 -13.95
C MET A 82 -6.15 1.98 -13.75
N GLY A 83 -5.76 2.69 -14.80
CA GLY A 83 -4.73 3.74 -14.75
C GLY A 83 -5.11 4.94 -13.88
N SER A 84 -6.39 5.34 -13.88
CA SER A 84 -6.88 6.43 -13.03
C SER A 84 -6.82 6.13 -11.54
N ILE A 85 -6.90 4.85 -11.17
CA ILE A 85 -6.86 4.39 -9.77
C ILE A 85 -5.44 4.13 -9.31
N SER A 86 -4.58 3.63 -10.20
CA SER A 86 -3.18 3.37 -9.86
C SER A 86 -2.35 4.66 -9.76
N GLY A 87 -2.77 5.77 -10.39
CA GLY A 87 -2.11 7.08 -10.29
C GLY A 87 -0.62 7.11 -10.72
N SER A 88 -0.11 6.06 -11.34
CA SER A 88 1.33 5.87 -11.58
C SER A 88 1.57 5.11 -12.88
N ALA A 89 2.52 5.63 -13.67
CA ALA A 89 2.98 5.09 -14.94
C ALA A 89 3.54 3.65 -14.86
N VAL A 90 3.70 3.10 -13.65
CA VAL A 90 4.23 1.75 -13.39
C VAL A 90 3.17 0.65 -13.59
N ALA A 91 1.88 0.99 -13.76
CA ALA A 91 0.84 0.02 -14.09
C ALA A 91 0.84 -0.42 -15.58
N ASN A 92 1.71 0.17 -16.40
CA ASN A 92 1.84 -0.15 -17.82
C ASN A 92 3.20 -0.80 -18.10
N VAL A 93 3.34 -2.07 -17.69
CA VAL A 93 4.25 -3.06 -18.31
C VAL A 93 3.60 -4.44 -18.26
#